data_AF-A0A1W1EDV3-F1
#
_entry.id   AF-A0A1W1EDV3-F1
#
_cell.length_a   1.000
_cell.length_b   1.000
_cell.length_c   1.000
_cell.angle_alpha   90.00
_cell.angle_beta   90.00
_cell.angle_gamma   90.00
#
_symmetry.space_group_name_H-M   'P 1'
#
loop_
_entity.id
_entity.type
_entity.pdbx_description
1 polymer ?
#
loop_
_entity_poly.entity_id
_entity_poly.type
_entity_poly.pdbx_seq_one_letter_code
_entity_poly.pdbx_strand_id
1 'polypeptide(L)' 'MTNQFPHELSIGDVYFSPILAVIILSFLATVVTVLLMNKLKLSRYLYAPSYVFVSLVVLYMILIDTFWIKF' A
#
# COMPACT_ATOMS: atom_id res chain seq x y z
N MET A 1 -6.95 -24.09 16.43
CA MET A 1 -5.60 -23.54 16.26
C MET A 1 -5.64 -22.66 15.03
N THR A 2 -5.82 -21.34 15.19
CA THR A 2 -5.86 -20.40 14.06
C THR A 2 -4.44 -20.26 13.55
N ASN A 3 -4.16 -20.82 12.37
CA ASN A 3 -2.86 -20.74 11.72
C ASN A 3 -2.53 -19.25 11.47
N GLN A 4 -1.54 -18.72 12.19
CA GLN A 4 -1.15 -17.30 12.17
C GLN A 4 0.02 -17.01 11.22
N PHE A 5 0.47 -17.99 10.45
CA PHE A 5 1.42 -17.73 9.37
C PHE A 5 0.69 -17.06 8.20
N PRO A 6 1.27 -16.02 7.58
CA PRO A 6 0.74 -15.45 6.36
C PRO A 6 0.68 -16.59 5.37
N HIS A 7 -0.53 -17.04 5.01
CA HIS A 7 -0.66 -18.10 4.03
C HIS A 7 -0.02 -17.53 2.77
N GLU A 8 1.15 -18.08 2.45
CA GLU A 8 1.81 -17.97 1.18
C GLU A 8 0.70 -18.03 0.15
N LEU A 9 0.43 -16.91 -0.52
CA LEU A 9 -0.74 -16.81 -1.39
C LEU A 9 -0.40 -17.70 -2.60
N SER A 10 -0.70 -18.98 -2.48
CA SER A 10 -0.28 -20.00 -3.43
C SER A 10 -1.46 -20.34 -4.31
N ILE A 11 -1.32 -20.10 -5.62
CA ILE A 11 -2.26 -20.60 -6.62
C ILE A 11 -1.49 -21.64 -7.43
N GLY A 12 -1.89 -22.91 -7.32
CA GLY A 12 -1.31 -24.02 -8.10
C GLY A 12 0.22 -24.11 -8.00
N ASP A 13 0.75 -24.15 -6.77
CA ASP A 13 2.19 -24.20 -6.44
C ASP A 13 3.02 -22.94 -6.78
N VAL A 14 2.39 -21.86 -7.26
CA VAL A 14 3.08 -20.56 -7.44
C VAL A 14 2.97 -19.75 -6.14
N TYR A 15 4.08 -19.61 -5.43
CA TYR A 15 4.19 -18.80 -4.22
C TYR A 15 4.15 -17.31 -4.54
N PHE A 16 3.13 -16.61 -4.06
CA PHE A 16 3.09 -15.15 -4.12
C PHE A 16 3.62 -14.56 -2.81
N SER A 17 4.61 -13.68 -2.92
CA SER A 17 5.16 -13.00 -1.76
C SER A 17 4.13 -12.01 -1.18
N PRO A 18 3.77 -12.13 0.12
CA PRO A 18 2.84 -11.18 0.73
C PRO A 18 3.33 -9.74 0.64
N ILE A 19 4.65 -9.49 0.65
CA ILE A 19 5.20 -8.13 0.58
C ILE A 19 4.98 -7.50 -0.79
N LEU A 20 4.96 -8.33 -1.85
CA LEU A 20 4.66 -7.88 -3.19
C LEU A 20 3.21 -7.36 -3.27
N ALA A 21 2.27 -8.05 -2.63
CA ALA A 21 0.88 -7.58 -2.53
C ALA A 21 0.82 -6.25 -1.78
N VAL A 22 1.47 -6.14 -0.61
CA VAL A 22 1.48 -4.90 0.16
C VAL A 22 2.02 -3.73 -0.67
N ILE A 23 3.17 -3.89 -1.34
CA ILE A 23 3.78 -2.83 -2.14
C ILE A 23 2.86 -2.38 -3.28
N ILE A 24 2.30 -3.33 -4.04
CA ILE A 24 1.42 -3.02 -5.18
C ILE A 24 0.15 -2.31 -4.69
N LEU A 25 -0.50 -2.83 -3.65
CA LEU A 25 -1.72 -2.23 -3.12
C LEU A 25 -1.47 -0.83 -2.54
N SER A 26 -0.36 -0.65 -1.81
CA SER A 26 0.03 0.65 -1.24
C SER A 26 0.32 1.68 -2.33
N PHE A 27 1.00 1.26 -3.40
CA PHE A 27 1.28 2.12 -4.54
C PHE A 27 -0.01 2.54 -5.26
N LEU A 28 -0.90 1.59 -5.55
CA LEU A 28 -2.20 1.89 -6.18
C LEU A 28 -3.05 2.83 -5.33
N ALA A 29 -3.15 2.56 -4.02
CA ALA A 29 -3.86 3.43 -3.08
C ALA A 29 -3.27 4.85 -3.06
N THR A 30 -1.94 4.97 -3.12
CA THR A 30 -1.26 6.27 -3.20
C THR A 30 -1.60 7.00 -4.49
N VAL A 31 -1.54 6.32 -5.64
CA VAL A 31 -1.90 6.91 -6.94
C VAL A 31 -3.32 7.47 -6.90
N VAL A 32 -4.28 6.68 -6.42
CA VAL A 32 -5.68 7.12 -6.27
C VAL A 32 -5.78 8.35 -5.37
N THR A 33 -5.08 8.35 -4.24
CA THR A 33 -5.08 9.46 -3.27
C THR A 33 -4.51 10.73 -3.86
N VAL A 34 -3.37 10.63 -4.57
CA VAL A 34 -2.73 11.79 -5.20
C VAL A 34 -3.57 12.33 -6.37
N LEU A 35 -4.22 11.46 -7.15
CA LEU A 35 -5.19 11.88 -8.16
C LEU A 35 -6.35 12.66 -7.54
N LEU A 36 -6.86 12.20 -6.38
CA LEU A 36 -7.91 12.90 -5.64
C LEU A 36 -7.41 14.24 -5.10
N MET A 37 -6.21 14.30 -4.51
CA MET A 37 -5.61 15.55 -4.03
C MET A 37 -5.42 16.56 -5.16
N ASN A 38 -4.98 16.12 -6.33
CA ASN A 38 -4.86 16.95 -7.52
C ASN A 38 -6.23 17.49 -7.97
N LYS A 39 -7.26 16.63 -8.03
CA LYS A 39 -8.62 17.02 -8.41
C LYS A 39 -9.22 18.04 -7.45
N LEU A 40 -8.94 17.89 -6.15
CA LEU A 40 -9.39 18.81 -5.10
C LEU A 40 -8.49 20.05 -4.96
N LYS A 41 -7.44 20.17 -5.78
CA LYS A 41 -6.43 21.25 -5.73
C LYS A 41 -5.71 21.33 -4.37
N LEU A 42 -5.68 20.24 -3.60
CA LEU A 42 -4.95 20.17 -2.33
C LEU A 42 -3.43 20.19 -2.54
N SER A 43 -2.97 19.74 -3.72
CA SER A 43 -1.54 19.68 -4.06
C SER A 43 -0.86 21.05 -4.04
N ARG A 44 -1.61 22.16 -4.13
CA ARG A 44 -1.07 23.52 -4.01
C ARG A 44 -0.54 23.86 -2.61
N TYR A 45 -0.99 23.14 -1.59
CA TYR A 45 -0.57 23.35 -0.20
C TYR A 45 0.66 22.51 0.17
N LEU A 46 1.10 21.63 -0.72
CA LEU A 46 2.23 20.75 -0.50
C LEU A 46 3.46 21.37 -1.14
N TYR A 47 4.48 21.63 -0.34
CA TYR A 47 5.75 22.19 -0.82
C TYR A 47 6.40 21.30 -1.90
N ALA A 48 6.39 19.99 -1.68
CA ALA A 48 7.09 19.04 -2.54
C ALA A 48 6.25 17.75 -2.73
N PRO A 49 5.51 17.64 -3.84
CA PRO A 49 4.59 16.52 -4.11
C PRO A 49 5.25 15.13 -4.10
N SER A 50 6.53 15.04 -4.46
CA SER A 50 7.28 13.78 -4.46
C SER A 50 7.47 13.20 -3.06
N TYR A 51 7.78 14.02 -2.05
CA TYR A 51 7.90 13.54 -0.67
C TYR A 51 6.55 13.08 -0.12
N VAL A 52 5.46 13.76 -0.50
CA VAL A 52 4.11 13.37 -0.09
C VAL A 52 3.74 12.03 -0.71
N PHE A 53 4.07 11.81 -1.99
CA PHE A 53 3.86 10.52 -2.64
C PHE A 53 4.59 9.40 -1.88
N VAL A 54 5.89 9.55 -1.62
CA VAL A 54 6.68 8.54 -0.90
C VAL A 54 6.12 8.32 0.51
N SER A 55 5.74 9.39 1.21
CA SER A 55 5.15 9.30 2.55
C SER A 55 3.83 8.54 2.55
N LEU A 56 2.96 8.76 1.55
CA LEU A 56 1.71 8.04 1.39
C LEU A 56 1.95 6.56 1.06
N VAL A 57 2.92 6.23 0.22
CA VAL A 57 3.28 4.82 -0.06
C VAL A 57 3.67 4.11 1.23
N VAL A 58 4.56 4.70 2.02
CA VAL A 58 5.01 4.11 3.30
C VAL A 58 3.87 4.02 4.31
N LEU A 59 3.02 5.06 4.40
CA LEU A 59 1.87 5.06 5.29
C LEU A 59 0.88 3.94 4.93
N TYR A 60 0.55 3.79 3.64
CA TYR A 60 -0.31 2.70 3.19
C TYR A 60 0.32 1.32 3.38
N MET A 61 1.64 1.21 3.21
CA MET A 61 2.37 -0.03 3.46
C MET A 61 2.19 -0.47 4.91
N ILE A 62 2.42 0.44 5.87
CA ILE A 62 2.22 0.18 7.30
C ILE A 62 0.76 -0.17 7.61
N LEU A 63 -0.21 0.56 7.05
CA LEU A 63 -1.63 0.30 7.29
C LEU A 63 -2.07 -1.06 6.75
N ILE A 64 -1.67 -1.40 5.52
CA ILE A 64 -2.08 -2.66 4.88
C ILE A 64 -1.41 -3.85 5.57
N ASP A 65 -0.15 -3.72 5.94
CA ASP A 65 0.60 -4.71 6.73
C ASP A 65 -0.06 -4.92 8.11
N THR A 66 -0.32 -3.84 8.84
CA THR A 66 -0.87 -3.92 10.22
C THR A 66 -2.29 -4.49 10.25
N PHE A 67 -3.15 -4.08 9.31
CA PHE A 67 -4.59 -4.37 9.38
C PHE A 67 -5.05 -5.49 8.46
N TRP A 68 -4.34 -5.76 7.35
CA TRP A 68 -4.82 -6.66 6.30
C TRP A 68 -3.94 -7.90 6.17
N ILE A 69 -2.68 -7.71 5.81
CA ILE A 69 -1.69 -8.77 5.62
C ILE A 69 -0.86 -8.79 6.88
N LYS A 70 -1.40 -9.39 7.94
CA LYS A 70 -0.66 -9.61 9.19
C LYS A 70 0.53 -10.49 8.89
N PHE A 71 1.72 -9.89 8.85
CA PHE A 71 2.98 -10.63 8.89
C PHE A 71 3.26 -11.18 10.29
#